data_AF-A0A2H9MIU8-F1
#
_entry.id   AF-A0A2H9MIU8-F1
#
_cell.length_a   1.000
_cell.length_b   1.000
_cell.length_c   1.000
_cell.angle_alpha   90.00
_cell.angle_beta   90.00
_cell.angle_gamma   90.00
#
_symmetry.space_group_name_H-M   'P 1'
#
loop_
_entity.id
_entity.type
_entity.pdbx_description
1 polymer ?
#
loop_
_entity_poly.entity_id
_entity_poly.type
_entity_poly.pdbx_seq_one_letter_code
_entity_poly.pdbx_strand_id
1 'polypeptide(L)'
;MLPYSGLHHILFHYMKSDGVVMTSANIPGEPILTKNNEVFELGAEYCLLHNRDIVSRCDDSVIRVYGERKFFIRKSRGYVPVKIDIDYDGRIVSVGAEQNVSATVSKNGAIYSSQYIGNTSYYPTLTFLEESTGHLMNLLGINSIDGVGIDLHPWYVTKKFGEKISEKYDAK
;
A
#
# COMPACT_ATOMS: atom_id res chain seq x y z
N MET A 1 14.47 -8.68 9.35
CA MET A 1 14.13 -9.05 7.96
C MET A 1 15.19 -10.04 7.48
N LEU A 2 14.84 -10.99 6.60
CA LEU A 2 15.81 -11.90 5.98
C LEU A 2 15.99 -11.54 4.50
N PRO A 3 17.10 -11.91 3.86
CA PRO A 3 17.28 -11.75 2.41
C PRO A 3 16.12 -12.42 1.65
N TYR A 4 15.32 -11.61 0.96
CA TYR A 4 14.14 -12.07 0.20
C TYR A 4 14.28 -11.94 -1.33
N SER A 5 15.45 -11.52 -1.83
CA SER A 5 15.72 -11.39 -3.26
C SER A 5 17.13 -11.86 -3.59
N GLY A 6 17.38 -12.25 -4.84
CA GLY A 6 18.72 -12.64 -5.29
C GLY A 6 19.77 -11.55 -5.06
N LEU A 7 19.38 -10.28 -5.20
CA LEU A 7 20.26 -9.14 -4.91
C LEU A 7 20.71 -9.13 -3.46
N HIS A 8 19.80 -9.40 -2.52
CA HIS A 8 20.16 -9.45 -1.09
C HIS A 8 21.16 -10.57 -0.80
N HIS A 9 20.95 -11.76 -1.36
CA HIS A 9 21.89 -12.87 -1.17
C HIS A 9 23.29 -12.55 -1.73
N ILE A 10 23.37 -11.95 -2.92
CA ILE A 10 24.65 -11.54 -3.51
C ILE A 10 25.32 -10.46 -2.66
N LEU A 11 24.56 -9.45 -2.21
CA LEU A 11 25.07 -8.39 -1.36
C LEU A 11 25.70 -8.96 -0.08
N PHE A 12 24.97 -9.83 0.64
CA PHE A 12 25.48 -10.46 1.86
C PHE A 12 26.64 -11.44 1.61
N HIS A 13 26.76 -12.02 0.41
CA HIS A 13 27.92 -12.86 0.06
C HIS A 13 29.23 -12.06 0.04
N TYR A 14 29.20 -10.81 -0.42
CA TYR A 14 30.38 -9.95 -0.52
C TYR A 14 30.57 -9.00 0.67
N MET A 15 29.53 -8.80 1.48
CA MET A 15 29.62 -7.96 2.67
C MET A 15 30.33 -8.68 3.83
N LYS A 16 31.07 -7.90 4.63
CA LYS A 16 31.65 -8.36 5.90
C LYS A 16 30.70 -8.19 7.10
N SER A 17 29.59 -7.50 6.90
CA SER A 17 28.60 -7.22 7.95
C SER A 17 27.48 -8.26 7.90
N ASP A 18 27.04 -8.71 9.07
CA ASP A 18 25.92 -9.65 9.23
C ASP A 18 24.55 -8.94 9.15
N GLY A 19 24.53 -7.61 9.04
CA GLY A 19 23.29 -6.83 8.99
C GLY A 19 23.42 -5.49 8.28
N VAL A 20 22.30 -5.04 7.73
CA VAL A 20 22.14 -3.72 7.11
C VAL A 20 20.80 -3.11 7.52
N VAL A 21 20.74 -1.78 7.51
CA VAL A 21 19.49 -1.05 7.71
C VAL A 21 18.75 -1.01 6.38
N MET A 22 17.53 -1.54 6.36
CA MET A 22 16.59 -1.41 5.25
C MET A 22 15.43 -0.54 5.71
N THR A 23 15.28 0.63 5.08
CA THR A 23 14.15 1.55 5.29
C THR A 23 13.62 1.99 3.93
N SER A 24 12.40 2.51 3.90
CA SER A 24 11.81 3.06 2.69
C SER A 24 12.63 4.26 2.20
N ALA A 25 12.95 4.26 0.91
CA ALA A 25 13.62 5.36 0.23
C ALA A 25 12.57 6.40 -0.18
N ASN A 26 12.36 7.40 0.67
CA ASN A 26 11.40 8.48 0.48
C ASN A 26 11.71 9.68 1.38
N ILE A 27 11.17 10.84 1.00
CA ILE A 27 11.06 11.99 1.90
C ILE A 27 10.11 11.63 3.05
N PRO A 28 10.40 12.02 4.31
CA PRO A 28 9.52 11.71 5.44
C PRO A 28 8.05 12.10 5.20
N GLY A 29 7.16 11.12 5.31
CA GLY A 29 5.71 11.29 5.09
C GLY A 29 5.22 10.89 3.70
N GLU A 30 6.11 10.74 2.73
CA GLU A 30 5.78 10.36 1.36
C GLU A 30 5.89 8.84 1.12
N PRO A 31 5.21 8.30 0.09
CA PRO A 31 5.33 6.90 -0.29
C PRO A 31 6.74 6.55 -0.80
N ILE A 32 7.10 5.27 -0.74
CA ILE A 32 8.35 4.77 -1.32
C ILE A 32 8.43 5.09 -2.82
N LEU A 33 9.59 5.55 -3.27
CA LEU A 33 9.84 5.85 -4.68
C LEU A 33 9.90 4.56 -5.52
N THR A 34 9.45 4.63 -6.77
CA THR A 34 9.52 3.51 -7.73
C THR A 34 10.29 3.84 -8.99
N LYS A 35 10.51 5.12 -9.29
CA LYS A 35 11.23 5.56 -10.48
C LYS A 35 12.68 5.88 -10.15
N ASN A 36 13.59 5.35 -10.95
CA ASN A 36 15.03 5.49 -10.75
C ASN A 36 15.51 6.95 -10.70
N ASN A 37 14.92 7.83 -11.50
CA ASN A 37 15.28 9.24 -11.58
C ASN A 37 14.90 10.04 -10.32
N GLU A 38 13.85 9.64 -9.60
CA GLU A 38 13.39 10.31 -8.38
C GLU A 38 14.35 10.05 -7.20
N VAL A 39 15.06 8.91 -7.21
CA VAL A 39 15.94 8.49 -6.11
C VAL A 39 17.09 9.48 -5.86
N PHE A 40 17.54 10.19 -6.91
CA PHE A 40 18.65 11.14 -6.79
C PHE A 40 18.30 12.36 -5.91
N GLU A 41 17.01 12.66 -5.73
CA GLU A 41 16.54 13.74 -4.86
C GLU A 41 16.75 13.44 -3.37
N LEU A 42 16.95 12.17 -3.01
CA LEU A 42 17.18 11.74 -1.62
C LEU A 42 18.59 12.05 -1.11
N GLY A 43 19.53 12.42 -1.99
CA GLY A 43 20.89 12.78 -1.60
C GLY A 43 21.73 11.63 -1.03
N ALA A 44 21.45 10.39 -1.43
CA ALA A 44 22.26 9.24 -1.02
C ALA A 44 23.67 9.28 -1.66
N GLU A 45 24.70 8.90 -0.91
CA GLU A 45 26.09 8.85 -1.41
C GLU A 45 26.24 7.86 -2.57
N TYR A 46 25.48 6.76 -2.52
CA TYR A 46 25.47 5.73 -3.55
C TYR A 46 24.05 5.23 -3.81
N CYS A 47 23.75 4.96 -5.08
CA CYS A 47 22.47 4.39 -5.52
C CYS A 47 22.71 3.08 -6.27
N LEU A 48 22.09 2.00 -5.81
CA LEU A 48 22.09 0.70 -6.51
C LEU A 48 20.72 0.47 -7.14
N LEU A 49 20.63 0.66 -8.46
CA LEU A 49 19.38 0.65 -9.22
C LEU A 49 19.35 -0.49 -10.25
N HIS A 50 18.18 -0.75 -10.85
CA HIS A 50 18.01 -1.73 -11.92
C HIS A 50 17.05 -1.26 -13.01
N ASN A 51 17.05 -1.92 -14.16
CA ASN A 51 16.20 -1.61 -15.32
C ASN A 51 14.87 -2.38 -15.36
N ARG A 52 14.51 -3.12 -14.29
CA ARG A 52 13.18 -3.72 -14.15
C ARG A 52 12.23 -2.72 -13.50
N ASP A 53 11.18 -2.31 -14.20
CA ASP A 53 10.23 -1.36 -13.64
C ASP A 53 9.49 -1.91 -12.40
N ILE A 54 9.30 -1.05 -11.40
CA ILE A 54 8.45 -1.33 -10.25
C ILE A 54 7.10 -0.68 -10.53
N VAL A 55 6.13 -1.49 -10.96
CA VAL A 55 4.80 -1.03 -11.38
C VAL A 55 3.95 -0.59 -10.17
N SER A 56 4.04 -1.32 -9.07
CA SER A 56 3.26 -1.05 -7.86
C SER A 56 4.20 -0.87 -6.67
N ARG A 57 4.05 0.26 -5.97
CA ARG A 57 4.69 0.52 -4.67
C ARG A 57 4.28 -0.58 -3.70
N CYS A 58 5.23 -1.06 -2.90
CA CYS A 58 4.95 -2.09 -1.92
C CYS A 58 5.98 -2.05 -0.80
N ASP A 59 5.59 -1.45 0.34
CA ASP A 59 6.37 -1.50 1.56
C ASP A 59 6.52 -2.93 2.07
N ASP A 60 7.59 -3.18 2.82
CA ASP A 60 7.77 -4.44 3.51
C ASP A 60 6.72 -4.64 4.60
N SER A 61 6.17 -5.85 4.69
CA SER A 61 5.24 -6.19 5.77
C SER A 61 5.96 -6.26 7.11
N VAL A 62 5.33 -5.75 8.15
CA VAL A 62 5.84 -5.77 9.53
C VAL A 62 4.87 -6.55 10.40
N ILE A 63 5.38 -7.64 10.99
CA ILE A 63 4.61 -8.57 11.80
C ILE A 63 5.28 -8.68 13.17
N ARG A 64 4.47 -8.59 14.22
CA ARG A 64 4.88 -8.94 15.59
C ARG A 64 4.33 -10.32 15.93
N VAL A 65 5.19 -11.19 16.45
CA VAL A 65 4.81 -12.54 16.89
C VAL A 65 4.70 -12.54 18.41
N TYR A 66 3.63 -13.14 18.94
CA TYR A 66 3.44 -13.35 20.37
C TYR A 66 2.85 -14.74 20.61
N GLY A 67 3.65 -15.64 21.21
CA GLY A 67 3.36 -17.07 21.23
C GLY A 67 3.22 -17.61 19.81
N GLU A 68 2.15 -18.34 19.54
CA GLU A 68 1.82 -18.89 18.21
C GLU A 68 1.08 -17.89 17.30
N ARG A 69 0.77 -16.68 17.78
CA ARG A 69 -0.05 -15.71 17.06
C ARG A 69 0.81 -14.68 16.33
N LYS A 70 0.36 -14.29 15.14
CA LYS A 70 0.96 -13.26 14.29
C LYS A 70 0.06 -12.03 14.24
N PHE A 71 0.61 -10.87 14.56
CA PHE A 71 -0.08 -9.59 14.54
C PHE A 71 0.54 -8.69 13.47
N PHE A 72 -0.24 -8.32 12.47
CA PHE A 72 0.20 -7.37 11.46
C PHE A 72 0.19 -5.96 12.03
N ILE A 73 1.35 -5.31 11.99
CA ILE A 73 1.47 -3.86 12.19
C ILE A 73 1.33 -3.18 10.82
N ARG A 74 1.95 -3.78 9.79
CA ARG A 74 1.85 -3.36 8.39
C ARG A 74 1.66 -4.60 7.52
N LYS A 75 0.56 -4.68 6.78
CA LYS A 75 0.28 -5.77 5.85
C LYS A 75 0.43 -5.27 4.41
N SER A 76 1.47 -5.73 3.72
CA SER A 76 1.88 -5.25 2.41
C SER A 76 2.62 -6.37 1.66
N ARG A 77 3.93 -6.22 1.36
CA ARG A 77 4.73 -7.17 0.58
C ARG A 77 4.57 -8.61 1.08
N GLY A 78 4.34 -9.52 0.15
CA GLY A 78 4.19 -10.96 0.40
C GLY A 78 2.84 -11.39 0.96
N TYR A 79 1.92 -10.45 1.23
CA TYR A 79 0.58 -10.75 1.75
C TYR A 79 -0.56 -10.16 0.92
N VAL A 80 -0.35 -9.02 0.25
CA VAL A 80 -1.37 -8.32 -0.52
C VAL A 80 -1.31 -8.66 -2.02
N PRO A 81 -2.45 -8.66 -2.74
CA PRO A 81 -3.81 -8.43 -2.23
C PRO A 81 -4.31 -9.60 -1.36
N VAL A 82 -4.95 -9.26 -0.25
CA VAL A 82 -5.50 -10.24 0.71
C VAL A 82 -6.97 -10.42 0.41
N LYS A 83 -7.44 -11.66 0.28
CA LYS A 83 -8.87 -12.00 0.28
C LYS A 83 -9.35 -12.26 1.71
N ILE A 84 -10.46 -11.64 2.12
CA ILE A 84 -11.18 -11.90 3.38
C ILE A 84 -12.63 -12.20 3.02
N ASP A 85 -13.15 -13.38 3.35
CA ASP A 85 -14.54 -13.73 3.09
C ASP A 85 -15.50 -12.93 3.99
N ILE A 86 -16.65 -12.54 3.43
CA ILE A 86 -17.68 -11.71 4.06
C ILE A 86 -19.09 -12.19 3.67
N ASP A 87 -20.08 -11.90 4.52
CA ASP A 87 -21.46 -12.40 4.36
C ASP A 87 -22.38 -11.44 3.56
N TYR A 88 -21.79 -10.57 2.72
CA TYR A 88 -22.55 -9.66 1.86
C TYR A 88 -21.93 -9.59 0.45
N ASP A 89 -22.75 -9.25 -0.56
CA ASP A 89 -22.34 -9.27 -1.97
C ASP A 89 -22.31 -7.88 -2.64
N GLY A 90 -22.02 -6.86 -1.85
CA GLY A 90 -21.89 -5.48 -2.33
C GLY A 90 -20.50 -5.21 -2.89
N ARG A 91 -20.42 -4.38 -3.93
CA ARG A 91 -19.19 -3.80 -4.46
C ARG A 91 -18.89 -2.50 -3.75
N ILE A 92 -18.29 -2.60 -2.57
CA ILE A 92 -18.00 -1.45 -1.72
C ILE A 92 -16.52 -1.10 -1.81
N VAL A 93 -16.22 0.18 -2.05
CA VAL A 93 -14.86 0.71 -1.95
C VAL A 93 -14.72 1.39 -0.60
N SER A 94 -13.84 0.92 0.27
CA SER A 94 -13.56 1.56 1.55
C SER A 94 -12.21 2.26 1.50
N VAL A 95 -12.22 3.56 1.79
CA VAL A 95 -11.03 4.43 1.68
C VAL A 95 -10.22 4.50 2.97
N GLY A 96 -10.77 3.99 4.08
CA GLY A 96 -10.11 3.86 5.37
C GLY A 96 -9.93 5.19 6.13
N ALA A 97 -9.17 5.10 7.22
CA ALA A 97 -8.76 6.23 8.06
C ALA A 97 -7.64 7.05 7.40
N GLU A 98 -7.08 8.04 8.10
CA GLU A 98 -6.00 8.88 7.56
C GLU A 98 -4.58 8.32 7.80
N GLN A 99 -4.35 7.65 8.93
CA GLN A 99 -3.04 7.09 9.28
C GLN A 99 -2.98 5.59 9.03
N ASN A 100 -1.80 5.11 8.60
CA ASN A 100 -1.53 3.71 8.29
C ASN A 100 -2.57 3.09 7.35
N VAL A 101 -3.06 3.88 6.39
CA VAL A 101 -4.24 3.51 5.60
C VAL A 101 -3.94 2.38 4.62
N SER A 102 -4.97 1.58 4.35
CA SER A 102 -5.08 0.67 3.22
C SER A 102 -6.50 0.78 2.65
N ALA A 103 -6.63 0.90 1.34
CA ALA A 103 -7.94 0.83 0.70
C ALA A 103 -8.41 -0.62 0.62
N THR A 104 -9.72 -0.83 0.64
CA THR A 104 -10.31 -2.14 0.39
C THR A 104 -11.42 -2.07 -0.63
N VAL A 105 -11.61 -3.16 -1.37
CA VAL A 105 -12.67 -3.31 -2.36
C VAL A 105 -13.36 -4.64 -2.15
N SER A 106 -14.67 -4.65 -1.95
CA SER A 106 -15.45 -5.89 -1.87
C SER A 106 -16.06 -6.29 -3.20
N LYS A 107 -16.19 -7.61 -3.41
CA LYS A 107 -16.84 -8.24 -4.57
C LYS A 107 -17.05 -9.73 -4.30
N ASN A 108 -18.22 -10.26 -4.66
CA ASN A 108 -18.52 -11.70 -4.66
C ASN A 108 -18.27 -12.35 -3.28
N GLY A 109 -18.79 -11.75 -2.21
CA GLY A 109 -18.62 -12.27 -0.85
C GLY A 109 -17.18 -12.19 -0.31
N ALA A 110 -16.34 -11.31 -0.85
CA ALA A 110 -14.97 -11.13 -0.38
C ALA A 110 -14.53 -9.67 -0.36
N ILE A 111 -13.70 -9.30 0.61
CA ILE A 111 -12.95 -8.04 0.66
C ILE A 111 -11.51 -8.29 0.18
N TYR A 112 -11.03 -7.39 -0.67
CA TYR A 112 -9.65 -7.34 -1.12
C TYR A 112 -8.97 -6.08 -0.59
N SER A 113 -7.80 -6.22 0.03
CA SER A 113 -7.02 -5.07 0.54
C SER A 113 -5.91 -4.67 -0.40
N SER A 114 -5.68 -3.36 -0.53
CA SER A 114 -4.44 -2.81 -1.10
C SER A 114 -3.25 -3.11 -0.20
N GLN A 115 -2.06 -2.81 -0.71
CA GLN A 115 -0.85 -2.61 0.08
C GLN A 115 -1.01 -1.48 1.10
N TYR A 116 -0.06 -1.41 2.03
CA TYR A 116 0.10 -0.26 2.92
C TYR A 116 0.33 1.00 2.12
N ILE A 117 -0.46 2.04 2.41
CA ILE A 117 -0.39 3.33 1.72
C ILE A 117 0.37 4.37 2.55
N GLY A 118 0.07 4.46 3.85
CA GLY A 118 0.75 5.38 4.77
C GLY A 118 -0.16 6.42 5.40
N ASN A 119 0.35 7.64 5.55
CA ASN A 119 -0.38 8.76 6.12
C ASN A 119 -0.85 9.73 5.03
N THR A 120 -2.16 9.82 4.81
CA THR A 120 -2.75 10.65 3.75
C THR A 120 -2.80 12.13 4.08
N SER A 121 -2.41 12.58 5.28
CA SER A 121 -2.20 14.02 5.54
C SER A 121 -1.18 14.63 4.56
N TYR A 122 -0.30 13.81 3.98
CA TYR A 122 0.61 14.19 2.89
C TYR A 122 -0.03 13.95 1.53
N TYR A 123 0.01 14.96 0.67
CA TYR A 123 -0.61 14.90 -0.66
C TYR A 123 -0.10 13.76 -1.55
N PRO A 124 1.22 13.47 -1.63
CA PRO A 124 1.72 12.33 -2.42
C PRO A 124 1.13 10.99 -1.96
N THR A 125 0.88 10.84 -0.66
CA THR A 125 0.27 9.64 -0.09
C THR A 125 -1.22 9.53 -0.39
N LEU A 126 -1.94 10.66 -0.41
CA LEU A 126 -3.33 10.69 -0.90
C LEU A 126 -3.40 10.27 -2.38
N THR A 127 -2.53 10.81 -3.24
CA THR A 127 -2.46 10.41 -4.65
C THR A 127 -2.18 8.91 -4.78
N PHE A 128 -1.27 8.37 -3.96
CA PHE A 128 -1.00 6.94 -3.93
C PHE A 128 -2.20 6.10 -3.48
N LEU A 129 -3.03 6.59 -2.55
CA LEU A 129 -4.31 5.96 -2.20
C LEU A 129 -5.24 5.89 -3.41
N GLU A 130 -5.38 6.98 -4.16
CA GLU A 130 -6.24 7.04 -5.35
C GLU A 130 -5.76 6.05 -6.43
N GLU A 131 -4.46 6.07 -6.74
CA GLU A 131 -3.82 5.16 -7.71
C GLU A 131 -4.01 3.69 -7.31
N SER A 132 -3.77 3.37 -6.03
CA SER A 132 -3.86 2.00 -5.53
C SER A 132 -5.28 1.47 -5.52
N THR A 133 -6.25 2.33 -5.17
CA THR A 133 -7.68 1.99 -5.19
C THR A 133 -8.13 1.70 -6.63
N GLY A 134 -7.79 2.59 -7.57
CA GLY A 134 -8.10 2.40 -8.99
C GLY A 134 -7.43 1.16 -9.57
N HIS A 135 -6.16 0.91 -9.22
CA HIS A 135 -5.44 -0.30 -9.63
C HIS A 135 -6.12 -1.58 -9.11
N LEU A 136 -6.53 -1.60 -7.83
CA LEU A 136 -7.21 -2.73 -7.22
C LEU A 136 -8.59 -2.99 -7.85
N MET A 137 -9.37 -1.93 -8.13
CA MET A 137 -10.64 -2.04 -8.85
C MET A 137 -10.45 -2.64 -10.26
N ASN A 138 -9.44 -2.17 -10.99
CA ASN A 138 -9.10 -2.68 -12.32
C ASN A 138 -8.69 -4.15 -12.27
N LEU A 139 -7.84 -4.54 -11.30
CA LEU A 139 -7.42 -5.93 -11.10
C LEU A 139 -8.60 -6.86 -10.82
N LEU A 140 -9.61 -6.37 -10.09
CA LEU A 140 -10.83 -7.11 -9.79
C LEU A 140 -11.90 -7.02 -10.91
N GLY A 141 -11.66 -6.24 -11.96
CA GLY A 141 -12.63 -6.00 -13.03
C GLY A 141 -13.91 -5.35 -12.51
N ILE A 142 -13.78 -4.28 -11.72
CA ILE A 142 -14.88 -3.52 -11.15
C ILE A 142 -14.99 -2.17 -11.86
N ASN A 143 -16.06 -2.01 -12.61
CA ASN A 143 -16.36 -0.79 -13.37
C ASN A 143 -17.50 0.03 -12.75
N SER A 144 -18.22 -0.53 -11.78
CA SER A 144 -19.26 0.14 -10.99
C SER A 144 -19.25 -0.37 -9.55
N ILE A 145 -19.64 0.48 -8.62
CA ILE A 145 -19.63 0.20 -7.17
C ILE A 145 -21.00 0.57 -6.58
N ASP A 146 -21.41 -0.12 -5.52
CA ASP A 146 -22.71 0.07 -4.88
C ASP A 146 -22.65 1.14 -3.79
N GLY A 147 -21.46 1.37 -3.23
CA GLY A 147 -21.23 2.42 -2.25
C GLY A 147 -19.78 2.56 -1.81
N VAL A 148 -19.54 3.55 -0.95
CA VAL A 148 -18.21 3.91 -0.45
C VAL A 148 -18.17 3.88 1.08
N GLY A 149 -17.24 3.12 1.64
CA GLY A 149 -16.96 3.09 3.07
C GLY A 149 -16.02 4.24 3.46
N ILE A 150 -16.52 5.20 4.23
CA ILE A 150 -15.78 6.39 4.67
C ILE A 150 -15.75 6.46 6.19
N ASP A 151 -14.62 6.87 6.76
CA ASP A 151 -14.51 7.15 8.19
C ASP A 151 -15.41 8.33 8.59
N LEU A 152 -16.01 8.28 9.78
CA LEU A 152 -16.90 9.34 10.27
C LEU A 152 -16.15 10.63 10.62
N HIS A 153 -14.82 10.58 10.76
CA HIS A 153 -14.03 11.76 11.11
C HIS A 153 -14.14 12.85 10.02
N PRO A 154 -14.69 14.04 10.35
CA PRO A 154 -15.05 15.02 9.33
C PRO A 154 -13.85 15.68 8.64
N TRP A 155 -12.66 15.60 9.24
CA TRP A 155 -11.45 16.27 8.75
C TRP A 155 -10.46 15.34 8.04
N TYR A 156 -10.71 14.03 7.98
CA TYR A 156 -9.80 13.14 7.27
C TYR A 156 -9.84 13.45 5.78
N VAL A 157 -8.65 13.58 5.18
CA VAL A 157 -8.56 13.82 3.73
C VAL A 157 -9.11 12.65 2.91
N THR A 158 -9.13 11.43 3.48
CA THR A 158 -9.73 10.25 2.85
C THR A 158 -11.23 10.42 2.63
N LYS A 159 -11.92 11.22 3.47
CA LYS A 159 -13.33 11.56 3.25
C LYS A 159 -13.57 12.24 1.91
N LYS A 160 -12.76 13.24 1.57
CA LYS A 160 -12.86 13.95 0.28
C LYS A 160 -12.63 13.01 -0.90
N PHE A 161 -11.70 12.06 -0.75
CA PHE A 161 -11.47 11.04 -1.77
C PHE A 161 -12.66 10.08 -1.90
N GLY A 162 -13.26 9.67 -0.78
CA GLY A 162 -14.46 8.84 -0.76
C GLY A 162 -15.66 9.52 -1.42
N GLU A 163 -15.91 10.80 -1.11
CA GLU A 163 -16.96 11.62 -1.73
C GLU A 163 -16.74 11.74 -3.25
N LYS A 164 -15.50 12.02 -3.67
CA LYS A 164 -15.12 12.05 -5.10
C LYS A 164 -15.38 10.73 -5.81
N ILE A 165 -15.12 9.58 -5.16
CA ILE A 165 -15.43 8.26 -5.72
C ILE A 165 -16.94 8.03 -5.79
N SER A 166 -17.68 8.37 -4.73
CA SER A 166 -19.15 8.23 -4.69
C SER A 166 -19.79 9.01 -5.84
N GLU A 167 -19.42 10.28 -6.02
CA GLU A 167 -19.91 11.13 -7.13
C GLU A 167 -19.53 10.55 -8.50
N LYS A 168 -18.29 10.09 -8.66
CA LYS A 168 -17.81 9.54 -9.94
C LYS A 168 -18.58 8.30 -10.40
N TYR A 169 -19.03 7.47 -9.47
CA TYR A 169 -19.70 6.20 -9.76
C TYR A 169 -21.20 6.20 -9.47
N ASP A 170 -21.78 7.34 -9.08
CA ASP A 170 -23.17 7.46 -8.63
C ASP A 170 -23.51 6.44 -7.52
N ALA A 171 -22.60 6.31 -6.56
CA ALA A 171 -22.62 5.27 -5.54
C ALA A 171 -23.01 5.83 -4.17
N LYS A 172 -23.60 4.99 -3.32
CA LYS A 172 -24.05 5.38 -1.98
C LYS A 172 -22.92 5.71 -1.00
#